data_AF-A0A964FIL5-F1
#
_entry.id   AF-A0A964FIL5-F1
#
_cell.length_a   1.000
_cell.length_b   1.000
_cell.length_c   1.000
_cell.angle_alpha   90.00
_cell.angle_beta   90.00
_cell.angle_gamma   90.00
#
_symmetry.space_group_name_H-M   'P 1'
#
loop_
_entity.id
_entity.type
_entity.pdbx_description
1 polymer ?
#
loop_
_entity_poly.entity_id
_entity_poly.type
_entity_poly.pdbx_seq_one_letter_code
_entity_poly.pdbx_strand_id
1 'polypeptide(L)'
;MTELLDETLSIEIATRLKSNSKNCFDNACKAALATEGAIYVQGFLAAPGAPYKPIEYSWIELGDRIVDPTFPHLGQSAGDIHYFPAQRLNVKKLKAILDESKEDYPEDDPLPVYGKQPYEYYGDLMLGGSDYQNAYDLALAKCKELNQPKKKNAN
;
A
#
# COMPACT_ATOMS: atom_id res chain seq x y z
N MET A 1 1.99 16.80 -7.29
CA MET A 1 1.52 16.18 -8.53
C MET A 1 0.61 15.04 -8.12
N THR A 2 -0.59 14.96 -8.67
CA THR A 2 -1.56 13.92 -8.32
C THR A 2 -1.12 12.64 -9.01
N GLU A 3 -0.47 11.75 -8.26
CA GLU A 3 -0.17 10.40 -8.74
C GLU A 3 -1.51 9.73 -9.07
N LEU A 4 -1.77 9.50 -10.35
CA LEU A 4 -3.01 8.92 -10.83
C LEU A 4 -2.88 7.40 -10.84
N LEU A 5 -3.87 6.72 -10.26
CA LEU A 5 -3.98 5.28 -10.35
C LEU A 5 -4.25 4.87 -11.80
N ASP A 6 -3.37 4.05 -12.37
CA ASP A 6 -3.54 3.48 -13.70
C ASP A 6 -4.38 2.19 -13.58
N GLU A 7 -5.70 2.33 -13.72
CA GLU A 7 -6.65 1.22 -13.59
C GLU A 7 -6.36 0.10 -14.61
N THR A 8 -5.92 0.46 -15.82
CA THR A 8 -5.64 -0.50 -16.89
C THR A 8 -4.44 -1.38 -16.53
N LEU A 9 -3.32 -0.78 -16.15
CA LEU A 9 -2.14 -1.52 -15.70
C LEU A 9 -2.44 -2.31 -14.43
N SER A 10 -3.22 -1.75 -13.52
CA SER A 10 -3.63 -2.40 -12.27
C SER A 10 -4.36 -3.71 -12.55
N ILE A 11 -5.35 -3.69 -13.46
CA ILE A 11 -6.12 -4.89 -13.85
C ILE A 11 -5.25 -5.89 -14.62
N GLU A 12 -4.36 -5.42 -15.50
CA GLU A 12 -3.47 -6.29 -16.28
C GLU A 12 -2.51 -7.06 -15.38
N ILE A 13 -1.83 -6.36 -14.47
CA ILE A 13 -0.91 -6.96 -13.50
C ILE A 13 -1.67 -7.87 -12.54
N ALA A 14 -2.82 -7.43 -12.03
CA ALA A 14 -3.69 -8.23 -11.18
C ALA A 14 -4.05 -9.58 -11.84
N THR A 15 -4.37 -9.55 -13.14
CA THR A 15 -4.72 -10.74 -13.93
C THR A 15 -3.51 -11.65 -14.14
N ARG A 16 -2.37 -11.06 -14.52
CA ARG A 16 -1.12 -11.80 -14.77
C ARG A 16 -0.61 -12.51 -13.52
N LEU A 17 -0.72 -11.86 -12.37
CA LEU A 17 -0.24 -12.39 -11.08
C LEU A 17 -1.24 -13.30 -10.37
N LYS A 18 -2.49 -13.38 -10.87
CA LYS A 18 -3.62 -13.97 -10.14
C LYS A 18 -3.73 -13.39 -8.72
N SER A 19 -3.74 -12.07 -8.67
CA SER A 19 -3.90 -11.27 -7.44
C SER A 19 -5.06 -11.76 -6.58
N ASN A 20 -4.89 -11.69 -5.26
CA ASN A 20 -5.88 -12.12 -4.29
C ASN A 20 -6.39 -10.93 -3.46
N SER A 21 -7.71 -10.80 -3.34
CA SER A 21 -8.35 -9.75 -2.53
C SER A 21 -7.95 -9.73 -1.05
N LYS A 22 -7.43 -10.85 -0.52
CA LYS A 22 -7.06 -10.98 0.90
C LYS A 22 -5.67 -10.44 1.25
N ASN A 23 -4.73 -10.40 0.30
CA ASN A 23 -3.32 -10.07 0.58
C ASN A 23 -2.80 -9.00 -0.39
N CYS A 24 -3.06 -7.71 -0.09
CA CYS A 24 -2.53 -6.61 -0.90
C CYS A 24 -1.00 -6.56 -0.94
N PHE A 25 -0.34 -6.85 0.19
CA PHE A 25 1.12 -6.90 0.33
C PHE A 25 1.79 -7.92 -0.58
N ASP A 26 1.28 -9.15 -0.57
CA ASP A 26 1.77 -10.21 -1.46
C ASP A 26 1.57 -9.84 -2.93
N ASN A 27 0.40 -9.29 -3.29
CA ASN A 27 0.12 -8.88 -4.66
C ASN A 27 1.07 -7.77 -5.13
N ALA A 28 1.28 -6.74 -4.31
CA ALA A 28 2.17 -5.61 -4.61
C ALA A 28 3.64 -6.07 -4.68
N CYS A 29 4.06 -6.96 -3.78
CA CYS A 29 5.40 -7.56 -3.81
C CYS A 29 5.61 -8.36 -5.11
N LYS A 30 4.68 -9.26 -5.45
CA LYS A 30 4.71 -10.02 -6.71
C LYS A 30 4.71 -9.11 -7.93
N ALA A 31 3.95 -8.01 -7.89
CA ALA A 31 3.91 -7.02 -8.96
C ALA A 31 5.23 -6.29 -9.12
N ALA A 32 5.87 -5.91 -8.02
CA ALA A 32 7.19 -5.31 -8.05
C ALA A 32 8.24 -6.29 -8.59
N LEU A 33 8.18 -7.57 -8.18
CA LEU A 33 9.10 -8.60 -8.66
C LEU A 33 8.89 -8.96 -10.14
N ALA A 34 7.65 -8.93 -10.61
CA ALA A 34 7.30 -9.23 -12.00
C ALA A 34 7.49 -8.06 -12.97
N THR A 35 7.60 -6.82 -12.44
CA THR A 35 7.69 -5.61 -13.25
C THR A 35 9.02 -4.92 -13.03
N GLU A 36 9.87 -4.93 -14.05
CA GLU A 36 11.17 -4.28 -13.96
C GLU A 36 11.02 -2.76 -13.90
N GLY A 37 11.70 -2.13 -12.93
CA GLY A 37 11.60 -0.69 -12.70
C GLY A 37 10.42 -0.25 -11.82
N ALA A 38 9.58 -1.19 -11.36
CA ALA A 38 8.56 -0.87 -10.37
C ALA A 38 9.17 -0.62 -9.00
N ILE A 39 8.53 0.26 -8.23
CA ILE A 39 8.88 0.57 -6.85
C ILE A 39 7.77 0.02 -5.98
N TYR A 40 8.11 -0.88 -5.06
CA TYR A 40 7.16 -1.36 -4.06
C TYR A 40 6.92 -0.27 -3.03
N VAL A 41 5.66 0.10 -2.83
CA VAL A 41 5.27 1.17 -1.92
C VAL A 41 4.34 0.63 -0.87
N GLN A 42 4.64 0.98 0.38
CA GLN A 42 3.82 0.67 1.53
C GLN A 42 3.34 1.97 2.17
N GLY A 43 2.12 1.95 2.67
CA GLY A 43 1.56 3.10 3.35
C GLY A 43 0.12 2.85 3.72
N PHE A 44 -0.69 3.88 3.54
CA PHE A 44 -2.08 3.86 3.96
C PHE A 44 -3.02 4.22 2.83
N LEU A 45 -4.14 3.51 2.80
CA LEU A 45 -5.26 3.74 1.91
C LEU A 45 -6.38 4.42 2.70
N ALA A 46 -6.78 5.60 2.25
CA ALA A 46 -7.95 6.30 2.75
C ALA A 46 -9.05 6.26 1.69
N ALA A 47 -10.17 5.66 2.06
CA ALA A 47 -11.36 5.57 1.23
C ALA A 47 -12.59 6.09 2.00
N PRO A 48 -13.59 6.64 1.30
CA PRO A 48 -14.88 6.96 1.91
C PRO A 48 -15.63 5.68 2.30
N GLY A 49 -16.32 5.72 3.45
CA GLY A 49 -17.05 4.58 3.99
C GLY A 49 -16.32 3.81 5.09
N ALA A 50 -16.97 2.75 5.58
CA ALA A 50 -16.41 1.89 6.64
C ALA A 50 -15.14 1.18 6.12
N PRO A 51 -14.05 1.14 6.91
CA PRO A 51 -13.99 1.26 8.37
C PRO A 51 -13.71 2.66 8.95
N TYR A 52 -13.84 3.76 8.18
CA TYR A 52 -13.60 5.14 8.67
C TYR A 52 -12.18 5.36 9.22
N LYS A 53 -11.25 4.47 8.90
CA LYS A 53 -9.88 4.43 9.40
C LYS A 53 -8.94 4.18 8.24
N PRO A 54 -7.72 4.73 8.30
CA PRO A 54 -6.68 4.41 7.32
C PRO A 54 -6.42 2.90 7.34
N ILE A 55 -6.41 2.30 6.15
CA ILE A 55 -6.17 0.88 5.95
C ILE A 55 -4.70 0.73 5.56
N GLU A 56 -3.96 -0.12 6.26
CA GLU A 56 -2.60 -0.46 5.84
C GLU A 56 -2.65 -1.13 4.48
N TYR A 57 -1.89 -0.57 3.55
CA TYR A 57 -1.98 -0.97 2.15
C TYR A 57 -0.63 -0.88 1.46
N SER A 58 -0.54 -1.56 0.33
CA SER A 58 0.65 -1.57 -0.50
C SER A 58 0.27 -1.64 -1.96
N TRP A 59 1.08 -1.00 -2.78
CA TRP A 59 0.92 -0.90 -4.21
C TRP A 59 2.30 -0.80 -4.84
N ILE A 60 2.35 -0.66 -6.16
CA ILE A 60 3.60 -0.39 -6.87
C ILE A 60 3.52 0.94 -7.61
N GLU A 61 4.63 1.66 -7.64
CA GLU A 61 4.79 2.90 -8.42
C GLU A 61 5.66 2.61 -9.64
N LEU A 62 5.18 3.00 -10.82
CA LEU A 62 5.86 2.89 -12.11
C LEU A 62 6.07 4.29 -12.67
N GLY A 63 7.20 4.89 -12.33
CA GLY A 63 7.47 6.30 -12.63
C GLY A 63 6.48 7.20 -11.88
N ASP A 64 5.66 7.95 -12.60
CA ASP A 64 4.64 8.86 -12.06
C ASP A 64 3.23 8.23 -11.95
N ARG A 65 3.13 6.90 -12.08
CA ARG A 65 1.85 6.16 -12.05
C ARG A 65 1.78 5.22 -10.87
N ILE A 66 0.66 5.25 -10.15
CA ILE A 66 0.34 4.24 -9.15
C ILE A 66 -0.31 3.07 -9.86
N VAL A 67 0.14 1.86 -9.56
CA VAL A 67 -0.43 0.62 -10.05
C VAL A 67 -0.73 -0.29 -8.86
N ASP A 68 -2.01 -0.60 -8.69
CA ASP A 68 -2.50 -1.37 -7.55
C ASP A 68 -3.05 -2.72 -8.06
N PRO A 69 -2.30 -3.83 -7.90
CA PRO A 69 -2.74 -5.13 -8.36
C PRO A 69 -3.93 -5.68 -7.57
N THR A 70 -4.34 -5.03 -6.49
CA THR A 70 -5.50 -5.42 -5.67
C THR A 70 -6.72 -4.53 -5.94
N PHE A 71 -6.54 -3.42 -6.68
CA PHE A 71 -7.60 -2.53 -7.14
C PHE A 71 -8.85 -3.21 -7.73
N PRO A 72 -8.75 -4.19 -8.66
CA PRO A 72 -9.94 -4.84 -9.20
C PRO A 72 -10.80 -5.55 -8.15
N HIS A 73 -10.23 -5.85 -6.97
CA HIS A 73 -10.94 -6.48 -5.85
C HIS A 73 -11.49 -5.48 -4.84
N LEU A 74 -11.03 -4.24 -4.85
CA LEU A 74 -11.50 -3.17 -3.96
C LEU A 74 -12.94 -2.74 -4.30
N GLY A 75 -13.35 -2.84 -5.57
CA GLY A 75 -14.69 -2.43 -6.02
C GLY A 75 -14.97 -0.94 -5.84
N GLN A 76 -13.91 -0.13 -5.67
CA GLN A 76 -13.98 1.33 -5.53
C GLN A 76 -13.40 2.00 -6.77
N SER A 77 -13.80 3.25 -7.01
CA SER A 77 -13.28 4.04 -8.14
C SER A 77 -11.97 4.72 -7.74
N ALA A 78 -11.02 4.80 -8.68
CA ALA A 78 -9.74 5.47 -8.50
C ALA A 78 -9.84 6.89 -7.93
N GLY A 79 -10.93 7.61 -8.24
CA GLY A 79 -11.19 8.97 -7.77
C GLY A 79 -11.62 9.09 -6.30
N ASP A 80 -12.10 8.02 -5.68
CA ASP A 80 -12.51 7.99 -4.28
C ASP A 80 -11.39 7.47 -3.36
N ILE A 81 -10.41 6.76 -3.92
CA ILE A 81 -9.30 6.18 -3.17
C ILE A 81 -8.15 7.19 -3.11
N HIS A 82 -7.62 7.39 -1.91
CA HIS A 82 -6.42 8.19 -1.69
C HIS A 82 -5.29 7.33 -1.12
N TYR A 83 -4.17 7.30 -1.85
CA TYR A 83 -2.96 6.57 -1.49
C TYR A 83 -2.00 7.52 -0.76
N PHE A 84 -1.55 7.11 0.43
CA PHE A 84 -0.58 7.85 1.24
C PHE A 84 0.70 7.03 1.38
N PRO A 85 1.71 7.26 0.52
CA PRO A 85 2.95 6.51 0.57
C PRO A 85 3.70 6.82 1.87
N ALA A 86 4.08 5.79 2.61
CA ALA A 86 4.94 5.90 3.80
C ALA A 86 6.38 5.46 3.50
N GLN A 87 6.54 4.43 2.66
CA GLN A 87 7.83 3.86 2.35
C GLN A 87 7.90 3.33 0.93
N ARG A 88 9.01 3.63 0.26
CA ARG A 88 9.30 3.19 -1.11
C ARG A 88 10.52 2.28 -1.11
N LEU A 89 10.36 1.08 -1.66
CA LEU A 89 11.37 0.03 -1.73
C LEU A 89 11.55 -0.39 -3.19
N ASN A 90 12.78 -0.29 -3.69
CA ASN A 90 13.10 -0.82 -5.01
C ASN A 90 13.12 -2.35 -5.00
N VAL A 91 12.84 -2.98 -6.14
CA VAL A 91 12.88 -4.44 -6.31
C VAL A 91 14.18 -5.06 -5.80
N LYS A 92 15.33 -4.40 -6.00
CA LYS A 92 16.63 -4.87 -5.49
C LYS A 92 16.67 -4.97 -3.96
N LYS A 93 16.15 -3.95 -3.27
CA LYS A 93 16.06 -3.95 -1.79
C LYS A 93 15.01 -4.96 -1.32
N LEU A 94 13.86 -5.01 -1.98
CA LEU A 94 12.80 -5.97 -1.66
C LEU A 94 13.30 -7.41 -1.77
N LYS A 95 14.00 -7.76 -2.86
CA LYS A 95 14.62 -9.08 -3.04
C LYS A 95 15.66 -9.38 -1.96
N ALA A 96 16.52 -8.42 -1.62
CA ALA A 96 17.51 -8.61 -0.56
C ALA A 96 16.83 -8.94 0.79
N ILE A 97 15.82 -8.17 1.18
CA ILE A 97 15.07 -8.40 2.42
C ILE A 97 14.37 -9.77 2.39
N LEU A 98 13.71 -10.12 1.28
CA LEU A 98 13.05 -11.43 1.12
C LEU A 98 14.03 -12.60 1.24
N ASP A 99 15.24 -12.45 0.69
CA ASP A 99 16.28 -13.47 0.69
C ASP A 99 16.89 -13.62 2.10
N GLU A 100 17.23 -12.49 2.74
CA GLU A 100 17.72 -12.44 4.12
C GLU A 100 16.69 -13.04 5.10
N SER A 101 15.42 -12.65 5.01
CA SER A 101 14.35 -13.18 5.86
C SER A 101 14.11 -14.68 5.64
N LYS A 102 14.25 -15.16 4.41
CA LYS A 102 14.05 -16.58 4.09
C LYS A 102 15.22 -17.46 4.54
N GLU A 103 16.45 -16.94 4.53
CA GLU A 103 17.62 -17.65 5.04
C GLU A 103 17.60 -17.74 6.58
N ASP A 104 17.18 -16.67 7.26
CA ASP A 104 17.19 -16.61 8.72
C ASP A 104 15.95 -17.30 9.35
N TYR A 105 14.78 -17.17 8.70
CA TYR A 105 13.51 -17.70 9.19
C TYR A 105 12.65 -18.28 8.04
N PRO A 106 12.95 -19.50 7.56
CA PRO A 106 12.24 -20.13 6.42
C PRO A 106 10.77 -20.46 6.70
N GLU A 107 10.35 -20.39 7.96
CA GLU A 107 9.00 -20.67 8.44
C GLU A 107 8.13 -19.42 8.67
N ASP A 108 8.71 -18.22 8.56
CA ASP A 108 7.98 -16.94 8.68
C ASP A 108 7.64 -16.35 7.29
N ASP A 109 6.63 -15.48 7.22
CA ASP A 109 6.22 -14.87 5.96
C ASP A 109 7.27 -13.84 5.54
N PRO A 110 7.96 -14.01 4.40
CA PRO A 110 9.16 -13.25 4.09
C PRO A 110 8.86 -11.79 3.70
N LEU A 111 7.58 -11.41 3.58
CA LEU A 111 7.20 -10.09 3.14
C LEU A 111 7.61 -9.03 4.18
N PRO A 112 8.20 -7.90 3.77
CA PRO A 112 8.48 -6.78 4.66
C PRO A 112 7.19 -6.00 4.98
N VAL A 113 6.18 -6.68 5.50
CA VAL A 113 4.94 -6.08 6.00
C VAL A 113 5.24 -5.52 7.38
N TYR A 114 4.66 -4.36 7.70
CA TYR A 114 4.71 -3.84 9.06
C TYR A 114 4.16 -4.90 10.04
N GLY A 115 4.94 -5.23 11.07
CA GLY A 115 4.52 -6.15 12.12
C GLY A 115 3.30 -5.65 12.90
N LYS A 116 2.73 -6.47 13.78
CA LYS A 116 1.60 -6.05 14.62
C LYS A 116 1.99 -4.90 15.56
N GLN A 117 1.05 -3.98 15.82
CA GLN A 117 1.27 -2.93 16.81
C GLN A 117 1.54 -3.50 18.22
N PRO A 118 2.49 -2.92 18.99
CA PRO A 118 3.37 -1.80 18.63
C PRO A 118 4.44 -2.26 17.62
N TYR A 119 4.56 -1.55 16.50
CA TYR A 119 5.41 -1.95 15.37
C TYR A 119 6.83 -2.24 15.85
N GLU A 120 7.18 -3.53 15.90
CA GLU A 120 8.45 -3.95 16.44
C GLU A 120 9.60 -3.49 15.53
N TYR A 121 10.61 -2.94 16.20
CA TYR A 121 11.83 -2.38 15.64
C TYR A 121 12.62 -3.47 14.90
N TYR A 122 12.45 -3.59 13.58
CA TYR A 122 13.29 -4.47 12.75
C TYR A 122 14.65 -3.80 12.46
N GLY A 123 15.54 -3.79 13.46
CA GLY A 123 16.96 -3.45 13.31
C GLY A 123 17.28 -1.98 13.02
N ASP A 124 18.45 -1.73 12.41
CA ASP A 124 19.03 -0.40 12.15
C ASP A 124 18.35 0.36 10.98
N LEU A 125 17.36 -0.27 10.33
CA LEU A 125 16.54 0.34 9.31
C LEU A 125 15.28 0.85 10.01
N MET A 126 15.13 2.17 10.17
CA MET A 126 13.88 2.78 10.66
C MET A 126 12.74 2.56 9.65
N LEU A 127 12.25 1.32 9.55
CA LEU A 127 11.02 0.90 8.90
C LEU A 127 9.86 1.45 9.73
N GLY A 128 9.56 2.73 9.55
CA GLY A 128 8.45 3.40 10.23
C GLY A 128 8.83 4.51 11.21
N GLY A 129 9.82 5.33 10.85
CA GLY A 129 10.03 6.62 11.52
C GLY A 129 8.87 7.61 11.33
N SER A 130 9.12 8.90 11.58
CA SER A 130 8.13 10.00 11.44
C SER A 130 7.32 9.97 10.14
N ASP A 131 7.88 9.42 9.06
CA ASP A 131 7.20 9.27 7.75
C ASP A 131 5.95 8.38 7.82
N TYR A 132 6.02 7.27 8.56
CA TYR A 132 4.88 6.35 8.72
C TYR A 132 3.80 6.96 9.60
N GLN A 133 4.20 7.59 10.73
CA GLN A 133 3.26 8.30 11.59
C GLN A 133 2.60 9.47 10.85
N ASN A 134 3.34 10.16 9.99
CA ASN A 134 2.86 11.25 9.14
C ASN A 134 1.89 10.71 8.07
N ALA A 135 2.24 9.63 7.38
CA ALA A 135 1.35 8.99 6.41
C ALA A 135 0.04 8.50 7.06
N TYR A 136 0.12 7.93 8.26
CA TYR A 136 -1.04 7.55 9.06
C TYR A 136 -1.90 8.76 9.41
N ASP A 137 -1.30 9.84 9.91
CA ASP A 137 -2.03 11.05 10.30
C ASP A 137 -2.70 11.72 9.10
N LEU A 138 -2.01 11.82 7.96
CA LEU A 138 -2.55 12.33 6.70
C LEU A 138 -3.72 11.46 6.20
N ALA A 139 -3.57 10.14 6.20
CA ALA A 139 -4.62 9.22 5.79
C ALA A 139 -5.82 9.27 6.77
N LEU A 140 -5.57 9.40 8.07
CA LEU A 140 -6.61 9.57 9.08
C LEU A 140 -7.35 10.89 8.91
N ALA A 141 -6.64 12.00 8.67
CA ALA A 141 -7.22 13.30 8.38
C ALA A 141 -8.09 13.24 7.12
N LYS A 142 -7.62 12.54 6.06
CA LYS A 142 -8.39 12.37 4.83
C LYS A 142 -9.62 11.48 5.04
N CYS A 143 -9.50 10.37 5.74
CA CYS A 143 -10.65 9.54 6.14
C CYS A 143 -11.68 10.35 6.94
N LYS A 144 -11.24 11.23 7.85
CA LYS A 144 -12.14 12.12 8.59
C LYS A 144 -12.81 13.14 7.68
N GLU A 145 -12.09 13.73 6.73
CA GLU A 145 -12.66 14.68 5.76
C GLU A 145 -13.71 14.03 4.86
N LEU A 146 -13.41 12.85 4.31
CA LEU A 146 -14.31 12.10 3.43
C LEU A 146 -15.57 11.63 4.14
N ASN A 147 -15.44 11.27 5.42
CA ASN A 147 -16.52 10.74 6.23
C ASN A 147 -17.17 11.78 7.16
N GLN A 148 -16.77 13.06 7.07
CA GLN A 148 -17.50 14.10 7.77
C GLN A 148 -18.94 14.06 7.28
N PRO A 149 -19.94 13.98 8.19
CA PRO A 149 -21.32 14.12 7.77
C PRO A 149 -21.38 15.48 7.09
N LYS A 150 -21.65 15.51 5.78
CA LYS A 150 -22.02 16.75 5.08
C LYS A 150 -23.07 17.37 5.98
N LYS A 151 -22.72 18.48 6.67
CA LYS A 151 -23.71 19.30 7.36
C LYS A 151 -24.76 19.54 6.29
N LYS A 152 -25.92 18.87 6.43
CA LYS A 152 -27.10 19.15 5.62
C LYS A 152 -27.25 20.65 5.76
N ASN A 153 -27.04 21.38 4.68
CA ASN A 153 -27.38 22.79 4.62
C ASN A 153 -28.82 22.86 5.11
N ALA A 154 -28.98 23.54 6.25
CA ALA A 154 -30.25 23.91 6.81
C ALA A 154 -31.03 24.61 5.70
N ASN A 155 -32.22 24.10 5.41
CA ASN A 155 -33.22 24.79 4.63
C ASN A 155 -34.37 25.11 5.56
#